data_AF-R1EFA2-F1
#
_entry.id   AF-R1EFA2-F1
#
_cell.length_a   1.000
_cell.length_b   1.000
_cell.length_c   1.000
_cell.angle_alpha   90.00
_cell.angle_beta   90.00
_cell.angle_gamma   90.00
#
_symmetry.space_group_name_H-M   'P 1'
#
loop_
_entity.id
_entity.type
_entity.pdbx_description
1 polymer ?
#
loop_
_entity_poly.entity_id
_entity_poly.type
_entity_poly.pdbx_seq_one_letter_code
_entity_poly.pdbx_strand_id
1 'polypeptide(L)'
;MAWNTPVKDLDPDQGLITLADGSTVKADVVIEVKVWDLQDIDPLPTWIRGRAILIGDAAHAMSPLQGQGANMAIEDAEGMRLFLQPGVQVEDVPHILKQIDAVRRPRAAQVLGNTRAANKEASLEDRFMTAMDANFSYSGILDALNQESRV
;
A
#
# COMPACT_ATOMS: atom_id res chain seq x y z
N MET A 1 -1.08 28.95 -32.15
CA MET A 1 -0.73 27.78 -31.29
C MET A 1 -1.34 26.55 -31.93
N ALA A 2 -0.52 25.75 -32.61
CA ALA A 2 -0.95 24.50 -33.25
C ALA A 2 -0.74 23.36 -32.25
N TRP A 3 -1.83 22.80 -31.71
CA TRP A 3 -1.79 21.78 -30.67
C TRP A 3 -1.68 20.34 -31.19
N ASN A 4 -1.61 20.12 -32.51
CA ASN A 4 -1.68 18.79 -33.14
C ASN A 4 -0.69 18.58 -34.30
N THR A 5 0.46 19.26 -34.31
CA THR A 5 1.46 19.01 -35.36
C THR A 5 2.17 17.67 -35.09
N PRO A 6 2.23 16.73 -36.07
CA PRO A 6 2.94 15.46 -35.90
C PRO A 6 4.43 15.65 -35.62
N VAL A 7 4.99 14.74 -34.83
CA VAL A 7 6.44 14.67 -34.58
C VAL A 7 7.14 14.12 -35.83
N LYS A 8 8.18 14.82 -36.28
CA LYS A 8 9.00 14.45 -37.43
C LYS A 8 10.31 13.80 -37.00
N ASP A 9 10.94 14.31 -35.95
CA ASP A 9 12.23 13.82 -35.45
C ASP A 9 12.39 14.10 -33.94
N LEU A 10 13.27 13.35 -33.28
CA LEU A 10 13.57 13.46 -31.84
C LEU A 10 15.09 13.34 -31.61
N ASP A 11 15.66 14.36 -30.97
CA ASP A 11 17.02 14.31 -30.41
C ASP A 11 16.93 13.93 -28.91
N PRO A 12 17.25 12.68 -28.54
CA PRO A 12 17.14 12.21 -27.16
C PRO A 12 18.22 12.78 -26.23
N ASP A 13 19.37 13.21 -26.75
CA ASP A 13 20.47 13.76 -25.94
C ASP A 13 20.21 15.22 -25.57
N GLN A 14 19.49 15.96 -26.43
CA GLN A 14 19.13 17.36 -26.21
C GLN A 14 17.71 17.54 -25.68
N GLY A 15 16.89 16.48 -25.70
CA GLY A 15 15.48 16.54 -25.34
C GLY A 15 14.67 17.43 -26.29
N LEU A 16 15.00 17.44 -27.58
CA LEU A 16 14.36 18.29 -28.59
C LEU A 16 13.50 17.46 -29.54
N ILE A 17 12.24 17.86 -29.68
CA ILE A 17 11.32 17.31 -30.67
C ILE A 17 11.22 18.29 -31.83
N THR A 18 11.44 17.80 -33.05
CA THR A 18 11.15 18.56 -34.28
C THR A 18 9.77 18.19 -34.79
N LEU A 19 8.91 19.20 -34.94
CA LEU A 19 7.56 19.05 -35.47
C LEU A 19 7.56 19.09 -37.01
N ALA A 20 6.51 18.56 -37.64
CA ALA A 20 6.38 18.52 -39.10
C ALA A 20 6.38 19.92 -39.76
N ASP A 21 6.01 20.97 -39.02
CA ASP A 21 6.08 22.37 -39.44
C ASP A 21 7.50 22.98 -39.36
N GLY A 22 8.49 22.20 -38.90
CA GLY A 22 9.88 22.60 -38.76
C GLY A 22 10.21 23.31 -37.46
N SER A 23 9.23 23.54 -36.58
CA SER A 23 9.49 24.09 -35.25
C SER A 23 10.06 23.03 -34.30
N THR A 24 10.82 23.49 -33.31
CA THR A 24 11.44 22.63 -32.29
C THR A 24 10.87 22.95 -30.91
N VAL A 25 10.49 21.93 -30.16
CA VAL A 25 10.02 22.05 -28.76
C VAL A 25 10.88 21.20 -27.85
N LYS A 26 11.15 21.70 -26.64
CA LYS A 26 11.82 20.91 -25.60
C LYS A 26 10.81 19.95 -24.98
N ALA A 27 11.18 18.69 -24.86
CA ALA A 27 10.36 17.66 -24.23
C ALA A 27 11.21 16.84 -23.26
N ASP A 28 10.58 16.37 -22.20
CA ASP A 28 11.18 15.39 -21.31
C ASP A 28 11.15 14.03 -22.01
N VAL A 29 12.31 13.60 -22.52
CA VAL A 29 12.45 12.32 -23.22
C VAL A 29 12.79 11.25 -22.19
N VAL A 30 11.85 10.33 -21.97
CA VAL A 30 12.11 9.14 -21.15
C VAL A 30 12.83 8.11 -22.01
N ILE A 31 14.16 8.11 -21.92
CA ILE A 31 15.04 7.19 -22.68
C ILE A 31 15.22 5.81 -22.03
N GLU A 32 14.77 5.64 -20.77
CA GLU A 32 14.91 4.39 -20.04
C GLU A 32 13.58 4.02 -19.36
N VAL A 33 13.04 2.86 -19.72
CA VAL A 33 11.87 2.27 -19.06
C VAL A 33 12.35 1.12 -18.19
N LYS A 34 12.12 1.23 -16.88
CA LYS A 34 12.42 0.16 -15.92
C LYS A 34 11.18 -0.67 -15.68
N VAL A 35 11.32 -1.98 -15.82
CA VAL A 35 10.27 -2.95 -15.54
C VAL A 35 10.54 -3.56 -14.17
N TRP A 36 9.51 -3.59 -13.32
CA TRP A 36 9.57 -4.15 -11.98
C TRP A 36 8.51 -5.23 -11.85
N ASP A 37 8.94 -6.43 -11.44
CA ASP A 37 8.01 -7.52 -11.17
C ASP A 37 7.20 -7.20 -9.92
N LEU A 38 5.87 -7.24 -10.04
CA LEU A 38 4.97 -7.05 -8.91
C LEU A 38 4.94 -8.34 -8.08
N GLN A 39 5.37 -8.25 -6.83
CA GLN A 39 5.37 -9.36 -5.88
C GLN A 39 4.56 -9.02 -4.63
N ASP A 40 3.91 -10.03 -4.07
CA ASP A 40 3.29 -9.99 -2.75
C ASP A 40 3.82 -11.17 -1.91
N ILE A 41 3.48 -11.20 -0.62
CA ILE A 41 3.81 -12.32 0.27
C ILE A 41 2.55 -12.95 0.84
N ASP A 42 2.58 -14.24 1.10
CA ASP A 42 1.51 -14.88 1.87
C ASP A 42 1.48 -14.33 3.30
N PRO A 43 0.29 -14.20 3.92
CA PRO A 43 0.18 -13.74 5.29
C PRO A 43 1.07 -14.55 6.23
N LEU A 44 1.99 -13.86 6.91
CA LEU A 44 2.85 -14.47 7.91
C LEU A 44 2.01 -15.04 9.06
N PRO A 45 2.43 -16.14 9.71
CA PRO A 45 1.69 -16.70 10.85
C PRO A 45 1.75 -15.79 12.09
N THR A 46 2.79 -14.97 12.21
CA THR A 46 2.96 -13.96 13.24
C THR A 46 3.93 -12.88 12.78
N TRP A 47 3.74 -11.65 13.26
CA TRP A 47 4.64 -10.53 13.02
C TRP A 47 5.66 -10.33 14.14
N ILE A 48 5.54 -11.07 15.24
CA ILE A 48 6.27 -10.80 16.48
C ILE A 48 7.35 -11.86 16.77
N ARG A 49 8.48 -11.40 17.31
CA ARG A 49 9.50 -12.27 17.92
C ARG A 49 10.16 -11.55 19.08
N GLY A 50 9.88 -12.01 20.30
CA GLY A 50 10.39 -11.39 21.53
C GLY A 50 9.85 -9.98 21.71
N ARG A 51 10.71 -8.97 21.54
CA ARG A 51 10.36 -7.53 21.61
C ARG A 51 10.42 -6.84 20.25
N ALA A 52 10.50 -7.60 19.17
CA ALA A 52 10.49 -7.09 17.80
C ALA A 52 9.16 -7.41 17.13
N ILE A 53 8.74 -6.50 16.24
CA ILE A 53 7.56 -6.63 15.38
C ILE A 53 7.90 -6.17 13.97
N LEU A 54 7.38 -6.87 12.97
CA LEU A 54 7.42 -6.47 11.56
C LEU A 54 6.24 -5.54 11.26
N ILE A 55 6.46 -4.52 10.43
CA ILE A 55 5.43 -3.58 9.95
C ILE A 55 5.65 -3.25 8.48
N GLY A 56 4.62 -2.71 7.82
CA GLY A 56 4.69 -2.36 6.39
C GLY A 56 5.00 -3.58 5.52
N ASP A 57 5.70 -3.36 4.41
CA ASP A 57 6.01 -4.43 3.44
C ASP A 57 6.79 -5.61 4.05
N ALA A 58 7.57 -5.38 5.13
CA ALA A 58 8.26 -6.46 5.83
C ALA A 58 7.30 -7.46 6.49
N ALA A 59 6.06 -7.03 6.79
CA ALA A 59 5.02 -7.86 7.38
C ALA A 59 3.92 -8.27 6.39
N HIS A 60 3.63 -7.42 5.39
CA HIS A 60 2.47 -7.57 4.52
C HIS A 60 2.65 -6.94 3.13
N ALA A 61 3.80 -7.15 2.48
CA ALA A 61 4.00 -6.75 1.09
C ALA A 61 2.84 -7.23 0.19
N MET A 62 2.28 -6.30 -0.59
CA MET A 62 1.10 -6.53 -1.41
C MET A 62 1.20 -5.80 -2.76
N SER A 63 0.52 -6.35 -3.77
CA SER A 63 0.45 -5.73 -5.10
C SER A 63 -0.20 -4.33 -5.01
N PRO A 64 0.27 -3.32 -5.77
CA PRO A 64 -0.16 -1.93 -5.64
C PRO A 64 -1.57 -1.64 -6.20
N LEU A 65 -2.33 -2.65 -6.62
CA LEU A 65 -3.58 -2.49 -7.39
C LEU A 65 -4.70 -1.75 -6.64
N GLN A 66 -4.68 -1.78 -5.32
CA GLN A 66 -5.62 -1.01 -4.49
C GLN A 66 -4.98 0.25 -3.88
N GLY A 67 -3.68 0.48 -4.08
CA GLY A 67 -2.96 1.60 -3.44
C GLY A 67 -2.87 1.49 -1.92
N GLN A 68 -3.10 0.31 -1.34
CA GLN A 68 -3.26 0.16 0.12
C GLN A 68 -1.97 -0.13 0.89
N GLY A 69 -0.86 -0.52 0.26
CA GLY A 69 0.37 -0.89 0.98
C GLY A 69 0.86 0.22 1.93
N ALA A 70 0.89 1.47 1.46
CA ALA A 70 1.27 2.62 2.28
C ALA A 70 0.25 2.90 3.40
N ASN A 71 -1.04 2.82 3.10
CA ASN A 71 -2.10 3.04 4.09
C ASN A 71 -2.04 1.99 5.20
N MET A 72 -1.75 0.74 4.85
CA MET A 72 -1.54 -0.35 5.80
C MET A 72 -0.35 -0.11 6.72
N ALA A 73 0.77 0.41 6.20
CA ALA A 73 1.91 0.80 7.02
C ALA A 73 1.57 1.98 7.98
N ILE A 74 0.75 2.94 7.53
CA ILE A 74 0.29 4.05 8.38
C ILE A 74 -0.62 3.52 9.51
N GLU A 75 -1.54 2.61 9.19
CA GLU A 75 -2.39 1.96 10.19
C GLU A 75 -1.56 1.11 11.19
N ASP A 76 -0.44 0.49 10.78
CA ASP A 76 0.46 -0.18 11.72
C ASP A 76 1.16 0.79 12.67
N ALA A 77 1.56 1.96 12.16
CA ALA A 77 2.11 3.03 12.99
C ALA A 77 1.08 3.55 13.99
N GLU A 78 -0.20 3.65 13.60
CA GLU A 78 -1.30 3.91 14.52
C GLU A 78 -1.39 2.85 15.62
N GLY A 79 -1.16 1.58 15.28
CA GLY A 79 -1.07 0.47 16.23
C GLY A 79 -0.03 0.69 17.34
N MET A 80 1.09 1.36 17.03
CA MET A 80 2.15 1.67 18.02
C MET A 80 1.69 2.64 19.10
N ARG A 81 0.55 3.33 18.95
CA ARG A 81 0.00 4.21 20.00
C ARG A 81 -0.36 3.48 21.29
N LEU A 82 -0.49 2.15 21.25
CA LEU A 82 -0.69 1.34 22.45
C LEU A 82 0.48 1.50 23.44
N PHE A 83 1.69 1.75 22.95
CA PHE A 83 2.85 2.04 23.82
C PHE A 83 2.80 3.41 24.50
N LEU A 84 1.95 4.32 24.01
CA LEU A 84 1.81 5.68 24.54
C LEU A 84 0.72 5.76 25.62
N GLN A 85 0.09 4.64 25.97
CA GLN A 85 -0.93 4.62 27.02
C GLN A 85 -0.32 4.87 28.40
N PRO A 86 -1.02 5.58 29.31
CA PRO A 86 -0.52 5.83 30.66
C PRO A 86 -0.21 4.53 31.42
N GLY A 87 0.95 4.49 32.07
CA GLY A 87 1.34 3.37 32.94
C GLY A 87 1.97 2.16 32.22
N VAL A 88 2.16 2.22 30.90
CA VAL A 88 2.89 1.20 30.15
C VAL A 88 4.36 1.15 30.61
N GLN A 89 4.81 -0.05 30.96
CA GLN A 89 6.18 -0.35 31.35
C GLN A 89 6.89 -1.23 30.31
N VAL A 90 8.21 -1.39 30.47
CA VAL A 90 9.02 -2.23 29.57
C VAL A 90 8.53 -3.69 29.58
N GLU A 91 8.03 -4.16 30.71
CA GLU A 91 7.52 -5.52 30.89
C GLU A 91 6.26 -5.78 30.06
N ASP A 92 5.50 -4.74 29.72
CA ASP A 92 4.25 -4.83 28.96
C ASP A 92 4.49 -5.01 27.45
N VAL A 93 5.72 -4.75 26.97
CA VAL A 93 6.02 -4.77 25.53
C VAL A 93 5.58 -6.07 24.84
N PRO A 94 5.89 -7.29 25.35
CA PRO A 94 5.44 -8.51 24.69
C PRO A 94 3.92 -8.67 24.64
N HIS A 95 3.19 -8.12 25.62
CA HIS A 95 1.74 -8.15 25.63
C HIS A 95 1.16 -7.18 24.60
N ILE A 96 1.64 -5.94 24.57
CA ILE A 96 1.21 -4.92 23.61
C ILE A 96 1.49 -5.38 22.17
N LEU A 97 2.66 -5.95 21.90
CA LEU A 97 2.99 -6.49 20.57
C LEU A 97 2.02 -7.59 20.12
N LYS A 98 1.51 -8.43 21.04
CA LYS A 98 0.49 -9.42 20.71
C LYS A 98 -0.84 -8.77 20.36
N GLN A 99 -1.22 -7.69 21.03
CA GLN A 99 -2.44 -6.94 20.70
C GLN A 99 -2.33 -6.30 19.30
N ILE A 100 -1.16 -5.74 18.97
CA ILE A 100 -0.89 -5.21 17.63
C ILE A 100 -0.97 -6.32 16.58
N ASP A 101 -0.29 -7.46 16.79
CA ASP A 101 -0.35 -8.60 15.85
C ASP A 101 -1.79 -9.12 15.67
N ALA A 102 -2.54 -9.28 16.76
CA ALA A 102 -3.90 -9.83 16.73
C ALA A 102 -4.86 -8.97 15.89
N VAL A 103 -4.71 -7.65 15.92
CA VAL A 103 -5.58 -6.74 15.14
C VAL A 103 -5.05 -6.51 13.73
N ARG A 104 -3.76 -6.19 13.61
CA ARG A 104 -3.17 -5.70 12.37
C ARG A 104 -2.95 -6.81 11.34
N ARG A 105 -2.59 -8.02 11.78
CA ARG A 105 -2.31 -9.14 10.87
C ARG A 105 -3.55 -9.62 10.12
N PRO A 106 -4.70 -9.88 10.77
CA PRO A 106 -5.93 -10.23 10.04
C PRO A 106 -6.40 -9.10 9.12
N ARG A 107 -6.27 -7.85 9.56
CA ARG A 107 -6.61 -6.66 8.77
C ARG A 107 -5.79 -6.59 7.47
N ALA A 108 -4.46 -6.73 7.57
CA ALA A 108 -3.59 -6.74 6.40
C ALA A 108 -3.86 -7.94 5.47
N ALA A 109 -4.07 -9.13 6.04
CA ALA A 109 -4.38 -10.34 5.28
C ALA A 109 -5.70 -10.21 4.48
N GLN A 110 -6.71 -9.55 5.05
CA GLN A 110 -7.97 -9.26 4.37
C GLN A 110 -7.75 -8.34 3.15
N VAL A 111 -7.00 -7.25 3.31
CA VAL A 111 -6.71 -6.30 2.22
C VAL A 111 -5.88 -6.96 1.12
N LEU A 112 -4.90 -7.79 1.47
CA LEU A 112 -4.15 -8.60 0.50
C LEU A 112 -5.07 -9.56 -0.26
N GLY A 113 -5.96 -10.27 0.44
CA GLY A 113 -6.94 -11.16 -0.18
C GLY A 113 -7.82 -10.43 -1.19
N ASN A 114 -8.31 -9.25 -0.84
CA ASN A 114 -9.09 -8.40 -1.74
C ASN A 114 -8.26 -7.93 -2.95
N THR A 115 -6.99 -7.60 -2.74
CA THR A 115 -6.07 -7.19 -3.81
C THR A 115 -5.83 -8.33 -4.79
N ARG A 116 -5.59 -9.54 -4.30
CA ARG A 116 -5.44 -10.75 -5.11
C ARG A 116 -6.73 -11.12 -5.86
N ALA A 117 -7.89 -10.89 -5.26
CA ALA A 117 -9.19 -11.10 -5.92
C ALA A 117 -9.41 -10.07 -7.05
N ALA A 118 -9.10 -8.80 -6.83
CA ALA A 118 -9.18 -7.75 -7.86
C ALA A 118 -8.27 -7.99 -9.07
N ASN A 119 -7.24 -8.83 -8.90
CA ASN A 119 -6.32 -9.27 -9.94
C ASN A 119 -6.91 -10.31 -10.91
N LYS A 120 -7.95 -11.05 -10.49
CA LYS A 120 -8.60 -12.07 -11.30
C LYS A 120 -9.84 -11.48 -11.96
N GLU A 121 -9.75 -11.02 -13.21
CA GLU A 121 -10.86 -10.61 -14.13
C GLU A 121 -12.23 -10.31 -13.49
N ALA A 122 -12.25 -9.52 -12.41
CA ALA A 122 -13.48 -9.21 -11.70
C ALA A 122 -14.13 -8.02 -12.40
N SER A 123 -15.47 -8.00 -12.42
CA SER A 123 -16.21 -6.87 -12.98
C SER A 123 -15.80 -5.58 -12.26
N LEU A 124 -15.83 -4.44 -12.96
CA LEU A 124 -15.47 -3.15 -12.35
C LEU A 124 -16.30 -2.87 -11.09
N GLU A 125 -17.59 -3.19 -11.10
CA GLU A 125 -18.48 -3.04 -9.94
C GLU A 125 -18.05 -3.88 -8.74
N ASP A 126 -17.70 -5.16 -8.95
CA ASP A 126 -17.22 -6.04 -7.87
C ASP A 126 -15.88 -5.56 -7.30
N ARG A 127 -15.00 -5.04 -8.16
CA ARG A 127 -13.71 -4.48 -7.77
C ARG A 127 -13.87 -3.19 -6.95
N PHE A 128 -14.86 -2.36 -7.29
CA PHE A 128 -15.09 -1.09 -6.60
C PHE A 128 -15.82 -1.30 -5.26
N MET A 129 -16.93 -2.04 -5.22
CA MET A 129 -17.79 -2.06 -4.03
C MET A 129 -17.26 -2.95 -2.90
N THR A 130 -16.80 -4.17 -3.19
CA THR A 130 -16.37 -5.11 -2.14
C THR A 130 -15.03 -4.69 -1.50
N ALA A 131 -14.13 -4.08 -2.28
CA ALA A 131 -12.85 -3.61 -1.77
C ALA A 131 -12.99 -2.28 -0.98
N MET A 132 -13.89 -1.38 -1.37
CA MET A 132 -14.07 -0.10 -0.68
C MET A 132 -14.55 -0.27 0.76
N ASP A 133 -15.56 -1.12 1.01
CA ASP A 133 -16.06 -1.34 2.37
C ASP A 133 -14.96 -1.83 3.31
N ALA A 134 -14.12 -2.77 2.85
CA ALA A 134 -12.98 -3.21 3.64
C ALA A 134 -11.95 -2.09 3.79
N ASN A 135 -11.66 -1.32 2.74
CA ASN A 135 -10.64 -0.27 2.79
C ASN A 135 -10.98 0.88 3.74
N PHE A 136 -12.27 1.20 3.93
CA PHE A 136 -12.72 2.32 4.76
C PHE A 136 -13.32 1.93 6.11
N SER A 137 -13.43 0.63 6.43
CA SER A 137 -14.08 0.17 7.68
C SER A 137 -13.14 0.04 8.88
N TYR A 138 -11.84 0.35 8.73
CA TYR A 138 -10.91 0.27 9.86
C TYR A 138 -11.10 1.46 10.82
N SER A 139 -11.66 1.19 11.99
CA SER A 139 -11.91 2.19 13.04
C SER A 139 -10.68 2.52 13.90
N GLY A 140 -9.54 1.87 13.67
CA GLY A 140 -8.33 2.02 14.49
C GLY A 140 -8.17 0.94 15.56
N ILE A 141 -6.95 0.81 16.10
CA ILE A 141 -6.58 -0.32 16.95
C ILE A 141 -7.36 -0.39 18.27
N LEU A 142 -7.62 0.75 18.92
CA LEU A 142 -8.32 0.77 20.21
C LEU A 142 -9.76 0.27 20.06
N ASP A 143 -10.45 0.69 19.00
CA ASP A 143 -11.83 0.28 18.75
C ASP A 143 -11.90 -1.20 18.40
N ALA A 144 -10.94 -1.71 17.62
CA ALA A 144 -10.86 -3.13 17.30
C ALA A 144 -10.67 -4.00 18.57
N LEU A 145 -9.77 -3.62 19.47
CA LEU A 145 -9.56 -4.32 20.74
C LEU A 145 -10.81 -4.25 21.66
N ASN A 146 -11.52 -3.12 21.64
CA ASN A 146 -12.76 -2.96 22.40
C ASN A 146 -13.93 -3.79 21.83
N GLN A 147 -13.92 -4.10 20.54
CA GLN A 147 -14.92 -4.98 19.92
C GLN A 147 -14.64 -6.45 20.23
N GLU A 148 -13.37 -6.89 20.23
CA GLU A 148 -12.99 -8.26 20.59
C GLU A 148 -13.31 -8.62 22.05
N SER A 149 -13.23 -7.67 22.97
CA SER A 149 -13.59 -7.87 24.38
C SER A 149 -15.10 -8.00 24.65
N ARG A 150 -15.95 -7.79 23.64
CA ARG A 150 -17.42 -7.91 23.74
C ARG A 150 -17.97 -9.23 23.18
N VAL A 151 -17.11 -10.10 22.65
CA VAL A 151 -17.47 -11.39 22.04
C VAL A 151 -17.15 -12.54 22.98
#